data_AF-A0A965KFP5-F1
#
_entry.id   AF-A0A965KFP5-F1
#
_cell.length_a   1.000
_cell.length_b   1.000
_cell.length_c   1.000
_cell.angle_alpha   90.00
_cell.angle_beta   90.00
_cell.angle_gamma   90.00
#
_symmetry.space_group_name_H-M   'P 1'
#
loop_
_entity.id
_entity.type
_entity.pdbx_description
1 polymer ?
#
loop_
_entity_poly.entity_id
_entity_poly.type
_entity_poly.pdbx_seq_one_letter_code
_entity_poly.pdbx_strand_id
1 'polypeptide(L)'
;WTRPNGLRIIRRRVPIGLVAIIFESRPNVTVDAAALCLKSGNGCVLRGGSEAIHTNIALSKSFATGLRAAGLPAEAVTLLPFTDREAVPALGSLRGIVDIIVPRGGPGLIEAVVNSAKVPVIKHDAGICHVYVHAQADLAMAEQIVLNAKCQRPSACNALETLLVDAAVAAKFLPKMAAALAAKQTEVRACPRSISLMPGAKAATEQDFRTEHLGLILNVKVVAGLAEAVAHVEDYGSHHSDAIITADESAARAFLAQIDSACVYWNASTRFTDGGEFGFGAEVGISTDRLHARGPMGIRELTTWKFEIVGQGQVRG
;
A
#
# COMPACT_ATOMS: atom_id res chain seq x y z
N TRP A 1 -4.03 25.41 -21.31
CA TRP A 1 -3.18 25.82 -22.43
C TRP A 1 -4.06 26.33 -23.57
N THR A 2 -3.50 27.08 -24.52
CA THR A 2 -4.24 27.59 -25.69
C THR A 2 -3.71 26.94 -26.96
N ARG A 3 -4.60 26.55 -27.88
CA ARG A 3 -4.24 25.96 -29.18
C ARG A 3 -4.04 27.05 -30.24
N PRO A 4 -3.36 26.77 -31.37
CA PRO A 4 -3.13 27.75 -32.44
C PRO A 4 -4.42 28.39 -33.01
N ASN A 5 -5.56 27.69 -32.95
CA ASN A 5 -6.86 28.21 -33.39
C ASN A 5 -7.57 29.08 -32.31
N GLY A 6 -6.92 29.38 -31.20
CA GLY A 6 -7.45 30.21 -30.12
C GLY A 6 -8.31 29.46 -29.08
N LEU A 7 -8.55 28.14 -29.23
CA LEU A 7 -9.24 27.36 -28.20
C LEU A 7 -8.43 27.33 -26.90
N ARG A 8 -9.04 27.74 -25.79
CA ARG A 8 -8.45 27.64 -24.45
C ARG A 8 -8.92 26.37 -23.76
N ILE A 9 -8.00 25.44 -23.53
CA ILE A 9 -8.26 24.14 -22.90
C ILE A 9 -7.74 24.16 -21.46
N ILE A 10 -8.61 23.81 -20.51
CA ILE A 10 -8.31 23.76 -19.08
C ILE A 10 -8.51 22.32 -18.61
N ARG A 11 -7.50 21.73 -17.96
CA ARG A 11 -7.64 20.46 -17.23
C ARG A 11 -7.99 20.78 -15.78
N ARG A 12 -9.19 20.39 -15.34
CA ARG A 12 -9.68 20.69 -13.99
C ARG A 12 -9.86 19.41 -13.18
N ARG A 13 -9.36 19.41 -11.94
CA ARG A 13 -9.56 18.31 -10.98
C ARG A 13 -11.00 18.35 -10.46
N VAL A 14 -11.61 17.18 -10.35
CA VAL A 14 -12.99 16.98 -9.87
C VAL A 14 -13.06 15.72 -9.00
N PRO A 15 -14.00 15.60 -8.05
CA PRO A 15 -14.20 14.36 -7.29
C PRO A 15 -14.45 13.18 -8.22
N ILE A 16 -14.12 11.97 -7.75
CA ILE A 16 -14.47 10.75 -8.46
C ILE A 16 -15.99 10.55 -8.50
N GLY A 17 -16.67 10.82 -7.38
CA GLY A 17 -18.11 10.69 -7.22
C GLY A 17 -18.46 10.02 -5.90
N LEU A 18 -18.93 8.77 -5.93
CA LEU A 18 -19.26 7.95 -4.76
C LEU A 18 -18.21 6.86 -4.52
N VAL A 19 -17.60 6.90 -3.33
CA VAL A 19 -16.57 5.95 -2.91
C VAL A 19 -17.18 4.97 -1.90
N ALA A 20 -17.09 3.67 -2.17
CA ALA A 20 -17.47 2.64 -1.22
C ALA A 20 -16.22 2.07 -0.52
N ILE A 21 -16.19 2.18 0.81
CA ILE A 21 -15.11 1.66 1.65
C ILE A 21 -15.61 0.40 2.34
N ILE A 22 -14.97 -0.73 2.03
CA ILE A 22 -15.31 -2.03 2.63
C ILE A 22 -14.15 -2.42 3.55
N PHE A 23 -14.39 -2.50 4.86
CA PHE A 23 -13.32 -2.67 5.83
C PHE A 23 -13.69 -3.59 6.99
N GLU A 24 -12.67 -4.10 7.69
CA GLU A 24 -12.83 -5.02 8.82
C GLU A 24 -12.71 -4.30 10.18
N SER A 25 -12.15 -4.95 11.21
CA SER A 25 -12.18 -4.60 12.64
C SER A 25 -11.53 -3.27 13.06
N ARG A 26 -11.34 -2.31 12.15
CA ARG A 26 -10.64 -1.03 12.36
C ARG A 26 -11.64 0.14 12.35
N PRO A 27 -12.29 0.47 13.49
CA PRO A 27 -13.33 1.50 13.51
C PRO A 27 -12.82 2.90 13.16
N ASN A 28 -11.52 3.19 13.32
CA ASN A 28 -10.92 4.45 12.88
C ASN A 28 -11.06 4.68 11.36
N VAL A 29 -11.12 3.61 10.55
CA VAL A 29 -11.33 3.70 9.10
C VAL A 29 -12.65 4.39 8.76
N THR A 30 -13.68 4.23 9.59
CA THR A 30 -14.95 4.97 9.45
C THR A 30 -14.71 6.47 9.42
N VAL A 31 -13.78 6.98 10.25
CA VAL A 31 -13.47 8.40 10.32
C VAL A 31 -12.51 8.82 9.23
N ASP A 32 -11.39 8.11 9.11
CA ASP A 32 -10.29 8.49 8.22
C ASP A 32 -10.76 8.50 6.76
N ALA A 33 -11.45 7.45 6.33
CA ALA A 33 -11.93 7.32 4.96
C ALA A 33 -13.07 8.30 4.66
N ALA A 34 -14.01 8.49 5.59
CA ALA A 34 -15.10 9.44 5.42
C ALA A 34 -14.58 10.89 5.34
N ALA A 35 -13.64 11.28 6.20
CA ALA A 35 -13.05 12.60 6.20
C ALA A 35 -12.30 12.88 4.87
N LEU A 36 -11.53 11.91 4.37
CA LEU A 36 -10.84 12.03 3.09
C LEU A 36 -11.82 12.12 1.91
N CYS A 37 -12.87 11.30 1.88
CA CYS A 37 -13.90 11.37 0.84
C CYS A 37 -14.60 12.74 0.84
N LEU A 38 -15.06 13.21 1.99
CA LEU A 38 -15.69 14.53 2.11
C LEU A 38 -14.75 15.66 1.69
N LYS A 39 -13.49 15.62 2.14
CA LYS A 39 -12.50 16.66 1.81
C LYS A 39 -12.16 16.70 0.32
N SER A 40 -12.22 15.56 -0.36
CA SER A 40 -12.05 15.44 -1.81
C SER A 40 -13.33 15.73 -2.61
N GLY A 41 -14.45 16.01 -1.93
CA GLY A 41 -15.75 16.32 -2.54
C GLY A 41 -16.54 15.09 -3.00
N ASN A 42 -16.19 13.91 -2.50
CA ASN A 42 -16.87 12.65 -2.78
C ASN A 42 -17.94 12.34 -1.74
N GLY A 43 -18.98 11.61 -2.16
CA GLY A 43 -19.82 10.86 -1.23
C GLY A 43 -19.09 9.60 -0.75
N CYS A 44 -19.46 9.10 0.43
CA CYS A 44 -18.85 7.92 1.03
C CYS A 44 -19.91 6.92 1.50
N VAL A 45 -19.79 5.67 1.07
CA VAL A 45 -20.53 4.53 1.63
C VAL A 45 -19.56 3.65 2.40
N LEU A 46 -19.87 3.37 3.65
CA LEU A 46 -19.04 2.60 4.55
C LEU A 46 -19.70 1.24 4.82
N ARG A 47 -18.94 0.17 4.67
CA ARG A 47 -19.33 -1.18 5.10
C ARG A 47 -18.23 -1.75 5.99
N GLY A 48 -18.44 -1.71 7.31
CA GLY A 48 -17.51 -2.25 8.30
C GLY A 48 -17.74 -3.73 8.63
N GLY A 49 -16.81 -4.32 9.40
CA GLY A 49 -16.94 -5.66 9.94
C GLY A 49 -17.89 -5.77 11.14
N SER A 50 -18.36 -6.99 11.44
CA SER A 50 -19.22 -7.30 12.58
C SER A 50 -18.60 -6.89 13.91
N GLU A 51 -17.30 -7.13 14.08
CA GLU A 51 -16.55 -6.88 15.32
C GLU A 51 -16.58 -5.42 15.77
N ALA A 52 -16.80 -4.48 14.84
CA ALA A 52 -16.73 -3.04 15.10
C ALA A 52 -18.08 -2.32 14.85
N ILE A 53 -19.17 -3.05 14.61
CA ILE A 53 -20.43 -2.45 14.12
C ILE A 53 -21.00 -1.37 15.05
N HIS A 54 -21.01 -1.60 16.37
CA HIS A 54 -21.51 -0.63 17.34
C HIS A 54 -20.70 0.66 17.35
N THR A 55 -19.36 0.54 17.30
CA THR A 55 -18.44 1.69 17.23
C THR A 55 -18.63 2.44 15.91
N ASN A 56 -18.73 1.72 14.79
CA ASN A 56 -18.95 2.32 13.48
C ASN A 56 -20.26 3.10 13.43
N ILE A 57 -21.35 2.56 14.00
CA ILE A 57 -22.65 3.25 14.10
C ILE A 57 -22.52 4.53 14.92
N ALA A 58 -21.83 4.49 16.06
CA ALA A 58 -21.61 5.67 16.89
C ALA A 58 -20.83 6.77 16.13
N LEU A 59 -19.76 6.37 15.44
CA LEU A 59 -18.95 7.29 14.63
C LEU A 59 -19.73 7.88 13.44
N SER A 60 -20.52 7.06 12.75
CA SER A 60 -21.38 7.50 11.64
C SER A 60 -22.45 8.51 12.11
N LYS A 61 -23.04 8.31 13.30
CA LYS A 61 -23.95 9.29 13.91
C LYS A 61 -23.26 10.62 14.19
N SER A 62 -22.02 10.60 14.68
CA SER A 62 -21.22 11.81 14.89
C SER A 62 -20.93 12.55 13.57
N PHE A 63 -20.59 11.83 12.49
CA PHE A 63 -20.45 12.41 11.15
C PHE A 63 -21.73 13.08 10.68
N ALA A 64 -22.87 12.40 10.80
CA ALA A 64 -24.16 12.94 10.39
C ALA A 64 -24.50 14.26 11.13
N THR A 65 -24.18 14.34 12.42
CA THR A 65 -24.33 15.58 13.21
C THR A 65 -23.42 16.69 12.69
N GLY A 66 -22.14 16.40 12.44
CA GLY A 66 -21.20 17.39 11.89
C GLY A 66 -21.60 17.87 10.48
N LEU A 67 -22.05 16.97 9.61
CA LEU A 67 -22.52 17.29 8.26
C LEU A 67 -23.73 18.23 8.30
N ARG A 68 -24.73 17.94 9.13
CA ARG A 68 -25.90 18.81 9.31
C ARG A 68 -25.51 20.19 9.82
N ALA A 69 -24.61 20.26 10.81
CA ALA A 69 -24.12 21.53 11.34
C ALA A 69 -23.38 22.37 10.28
N ALA A 70 -22.74 21.72 9.31
CA ALA A 70 -22.08 22.37 8.17
C ALA A 70 -23.00 22.66 6.98
N GLY A 71 -24.31 22.37 7.07
CA GLY A 71 -25.27 22.56 5.98
C GLY A 71 -25.14 21.55 4.83
N LEU A 72 -24.50 20.40 5.08
CA LEU A 72 -24.34 19.32 4.11
C LEU A 72 -25.38 18.20 4.33
N PRO A 73 -25.72 17.44 3.27
CA PRO A 73 -26.56 16.25 3.41
C PRO A 73 -25.95 15.25 4.39
N ALA A 74 -26.75 14.72 5.31
CA ALA A 74 -26.28 13.73 6.28
C ALA A 74 -25.86 12.42 5.60
N GLU A 75 -26.44 12.14 4.44
CA GLU A 75 -26.25 10.97 3.59
C GLU A 75 -24.92 11.02 2.81
N ALA A 76 -24.23 12.16 2.81
CA ALA A 76 -22.91 12.30 2.17
C ALA A 76 -21.88 11.30 2.74
N VAL A 77 -22.07 10.86 3.99
CA VAL A 77 -21.38 9.71 4.58
C VAL A 77 -22.42 8.74 5.12
N THR A 78 -22.57 7.59 4.47
CA THR A 78 -23.56 6.58 4.84
C THR A 78 -22.89 5.29 5.29
N LEU A 79 -23.15 4.86 6.52
CA LEU A 79 -22.77 3.52 7.00
C LEU A 79 -23.90 2.52 6.72
N LEU A 80 -23.58 1.38 6.09
CA LEU A 80 -24.50 0.26 6.02
C LEU A 80 -24.63 -0.36 7.43
N PRO A 81 -25.83 -0.37 8.04
CA PRO A 81 -26.00 -0.74 9.46
C PRO A 81 -26.02 -2.26 9.71
N PHE A 82 -25.73 -3.06 8.68
CA PHE A 82 -25.76 -4.52 8.72
C PHE A 82 -24.43 -5.09 8.24
N THR A 83 -24.18 -6.35 8.59
CA THR A 83 -22.85 -6.99 8.46
C THR A 83 -22.87 -8.22 7.57
N ASP A 84 -23.98 -8.45 6.86
CA ASP A 84 -24.15 -9.55 5.92
C ASP A 84 -23.05 -9.55 4.86
N ARG A 85 -22.52 -10.72 4.55
CA ARG A 85 -21.45 -10.88 3.54
C ARG A 85 -21.97 -10.55 2.14
N GLU A 86 -23.26 -10.74 1.90
CA GLU A 86 -23.94 -10.43 0.62
C GLU A 86 -23.90 -8.93 0.27
N ALA A 87 -23.66 -8.06 1.25
CA ALA A 87 -23.48 -6.62 1.02
C ALA A 87 -22.27 -6.33 0.11
N VAL A 88 -21.23 -7.16 0.16
CA VAL A 88 -20.01 -6.99 -0.65
C VAL A 88 -20.29 -7.15 -2.14
N PRO A 89 -20.81 -8.30 -2.64
CA PRO A 89 -21.15 -8.44 -4.05
C PRO A 89 -22.28 -7.49 -4.48
N ALA A 90 -23.22 -7.15 -3.58
CA ALA A 90 -24.25 -6.16 -3.88
C ALA A 90 -23.62 -4.80 -4.20
N LEU A 91 -22.78 -4.25 -3.32
CA LEU A 91 -22.02 -3.01 -3.56
C LEU A 91 -21.15 -3.10 -4.82
N GLY A 92 -20.46 -4.23 -4.98
CA GLY A 92 -19.64 -4.55 -6.16
C GLY A 92 -20.41 -4.46 -7.48
N SER A 93 -21.72 -4.70 -7.46
CA SER A 93 -22.58 -4.70 -8.65
C SER A 93 -23.17 -3.32 -9.02
N LEU A 94 -23.09 -2.33 -8.13
CA LEU A 94 -23.73 -1.00 -8.28
C LEU A 94 -22.99 -0.06 -9.25
N ARG A 95 -22.55 -0.59 -10.40
CA ARG A 95 -21.91 0.21 -11.45
C ARG A 95 -22.88 1.29 -11.94
N GLY A 96 -22.39 2.53 -12.03
CA GLY A 96 -23.20 3.71 -12.38
C GLY A 96 -23.82 4.42 -11.17
N ILE A 97 -23.65 3.87 -9.96
CA ILE A 97 -23.99 4.52 -8.70
C ILE A 97 -22.73 4.67 -7.85
N VAL A 98 -21.98 3.58 -7.64
CA VAL A 98 -20.68 3.59 -6.97
C VAL A 98 -19.60 3.71 -8.05
N ASP A 99 -18.71 4.70 -7.89
CA ASP A 99 -17.66 4.98 -8.86
C ASP A 99 -16.39 4.18 -8.59
N ILE A 100 -16.02 4.00 -7.32
CA ILE A 100 -14.90 3.14 -6.90
C ILE A 100 -15.19 2.41 -5.58
N ILE A 101 -14.59 1.23 -5.42
CA ILE A 101 -14.50 0.49 -4.16
C ILE A 101 -13.07 0.48 -3.66
N VAL A 102 -12.88 0.74 -2.36
CA VAL A 102 -11.58 0.62 -1.68
C VAL A 102 -11.72 -0.39 -0.54
N PRO A 103 -11.24 -1.64 -0.71
CA PRO A 103 -11.21 -2.62 0.35
C PRO A 103 -10.05 -2.36 1.33
N ARG A 104 -10.30 -2.49 2.63
CA ARG A 104 -9.30 -2.37 3.70
C ARG A 104 -9.46 -3.53 4.69
N GLY A 105 -8.72 -4.60 4.48
CA GLY A 105 -8.75 -5.78 5.36
C GLY A 105 -7.72 -6.81 4.94
N GLY A 106 -7.88 -8.05 5.41
CA GLY A 106 -7.01 -9.15 5.03
C GLY A 106 -7.19 -9.59 3.56
N PRO A 107 -6.28 -10.44 3.04
CA PRO A 107 -6.31 -10.92 1.65
C PRO A 107 -7.65 -11.51 1.24
N GLY A 108 -8.29 -12.30 2.10
CA GLY A 108 -9.59 -12.92 1.79
C GLY A 108 -10.73 -11.92 1.56
N LEU A 109 -10.74 -10.77 2.24
CA LEU A 109 -11.72 -9.71 1.96
C LEU A 109 -11.44 -9.06 0.60
N ILE A 110 -10.16 -8.76 0.34
CA ILE A 110 -9.73 -8.12 -0.90
C ILE A 110 -10.09 -9.02 -2.08
N GLU A 111 -9.76 -10.31 -2.03
CA GLU A 111 -10.15 -11.30 -3.03
C GLU A 111 -11.67 -11.38 -3.23
N ALA A 112 -12.45 -11.41 -2.14
CA ALA A 112 -13.91 -11.45 -2.23
C ALA A 112 -14.49 -10.22 -2.94
N VAL A 113 -13.95 -9.03 -2.67
CA VAL A 113 -14.35 -7.79 -3.35
C VAL A 113 -13.96 -7.83 -4.82
N VAL A 114 -12.70 -8.16 -5.12
CA VAL A 114 -12.18 -8.19 -6.50
C VAL A 114 -12.94 -9.18 -7.37
N ASN A 115 -13.19 -10.38 -6.85
CA ASN A 115 -13.87 -11.45 -7.60
C ASN A 115 -15.35 -11.17 -7.86
N SER A 116 -15.97 -10.27 -7.09
CA SER A 116 -17.41 -9.95 -7.21
C SER A 116 -17.70 -8.58 -7.82
N ALA A 117 -16.70 -7.68 -7.88
CA ALA A 117 -16.92 -6.30 -8.28
C ALA A 117 -17.00 -6.10 -9.80
N LYS A 118 -18.07 -5.42 -10.23
CA LYS A 118 -18.20 -4.77 -11.55
C LYS A 118 -17.81 -3.29 -11.49
N VAL A 119 -17.88 -2.70 -10.30
CA VAL A 119 -17.37 -1.37 -9.97
C VAL A 119 -15.83 -1.42 -9.94
N PRO A 120 -15.11 -0.40 -10.44
CA PRO A 120 -13.66 -0.34 -10.32
C PRO A 120 -13.19 -0.46 -8.86
N VAL A 121 -12.19 -1.30 -8.62
CA VAL A 121 -11.58 -1.50 -7.29
C VAL A 121 -10.19 -0.91 -7.30
N ILE A 122 -9.83 -0.16 -6.26
CA ILE A 122 -8.46 0.29 -6.03
C ILE A 122 -7.96 -0.34 -4.72
N LYS A 123 -6.88 -1.11 -4.81
CA LYS A 123 -6.39 -1.96 -3.70
C LYS A 123 -4.88 -2.12 -3.71
N HIS A 124 -4.36 -2.74 -2.65
CA HIS A 124 -3.14 -3.54 -2.73
C HIS A 124 -3.52 -5.02 -2.67
N ASP A 125 -2.80 -5.89 -3.39
CA ASP A 125 -3.08 -7.34 -3.35
C ASP A 125 -2.45 -8.01 -2.12
N ALA A 126 -1.17 -7.75 -1.90
CA ALA A 126 -0.39 -8.28 -0.77
C ALA A 126 0.76 -7.32 -0.42
N GLY A 127 1.42 -7.58 0.70
CA GLY A 127 2.54 -6.82 1.25
C GLY A 127 3.88 -7.56 1.28
N ILE A 128 4.26 -8.25 0.21
CA ILE A 128 5.53 -9.00 0.14
C ILE A 128 6.66 -8.02 -0.22
N CYS A 129 7.18 -7.35 0.80
CA CYS A 129 8.18 -6.31 0.69
C CYS A 129 9.61 -6.84 0.85
N HIS A 130 10.55 -6.27 0.11
CA HIS A 130 11.96 -6.64 0.15
C HIS A 130 12.89 -5.51 0.61
N VAL A 131 14.00 -5.91 1.23
CA VAL A 131 15.15 -5.05 1.46
C VAL A 131 16.39 -5.77 0.93
N TYR A 132 17.13 -5.13 0.04
CA TYR A 132 18.40 -5.62 -0.49
C TYR A 132 19.60 -4.89 0.13
N VAL A 133 20.47 -5.63 0.81
CA VAL A 133 21.73 -5.15 1.35
C VAL A 133 22.83 -5.40 0.32
N HIS A 134 23.23 -4.34 -0.39
CA HIS A 134 24.22 -4.39 -1.47
C HIS A 134 25.65 -4.59 -0.93
N ALA A 135 26.57 -5.00 -1.82
CA ALA A 135 27.99 -5.21 -1.51
C ALA A 135 28.68 -3.99 -0.86
N GLN A 136 28.24 -2.77 -1.21
CA GLN A 136 28.77 -1.50 -0.67
C GLN A 136 27.85 -0.88 0.41
N ALA A 137 27.05 -1.67 1.12
CA ALA A 137 26.20 -1.16 2.20
C ALA A 137 26.99 -0.78 3.46
N ASP A 138 26.60 0.31 4.11
CA ASP A 138 26.90 0.50 5.53
C ASP A 138 26.09 -0.54 6.32
N LEU A 139 26.79 -1.51 6.89
CA LEU A 139 26.16 -2.65 7.58
C LEU A 139 25.47 -2.26 8.89
N ALA A 140 25.90 -1.18 9.56
CA ALA A 140 25.25 -0.69 10.76
C ALA A 140 23.91 -0.04 10.42
N MET A 141 23.89 0.78 9.36
CA MET A 141 22.64 1.32 8.81
C MET A 141 21.72 0.19 8.32
N ALA A 142 22.27 -0.82 7.65
CA ALA A 142 21.51 -1.97 7.17
C ALA A 142 20.79 -2.71 8.31
N GLU A 143 21.48 -2.98 9.42
CA GLU A 143 20.89 -3.62 10.60
C GLU A 143 19.72 -2.80 11.16
N GLN A 144 19.89 -1.48 11.31
CA GLN A 144 18.85 -0.59 11.83
C GLN A 144 17.61 -0.56 10.92
N ILE A 145 17.82 -0.43 9.61
CA ILE A 145 16.72 -0.39 8.64
C ILE A 145 15.98 -1.73 8.61
N VAL A 146 16.68 -2.86 8.57
CA VAL A 146 16.05 -4.20 8.55
C VAL A 146 15.22 -4.44 9.81
N LEU A 147 15.75 -4.12 10.99
CA LEU A 147 15.01 -4.25 12.25
C LEU A 147 13.79 -3.34 12.30
N ASN A 148 13.91 -2.09 11.83
CA ASN A 148 12.76 -1.20 11.75
C ASN A 148 11.70 -1.75 10.78
N ALA A 149 12.13 -2.18 9.59
CA ALA A 149 11.25 -2.63 8.53
C ALA A 149 10.45 -3.88 8.91
N LYS A 150 11.05 -4.85 9.63
CA LYS A 150 10.35 -6.06 10.09
C LYS A 150 9.67 -5.90 11.46
N CYS A 151 10.40 -5.37 12.45
CA CYS A 151 10.00 -5.51 13.85
C CYS A 151 9.17 -4.34 14.41
N GLN A 152 9.14 -3.18 13.75
CA GLN A 152 8.38 -2.01 14.27
C GLN A 152 6.87 -2.29 14.31
N ARG A 153 6.32 -2.80 13.21
CA ARG A 153 4.90 -3.17 13.10
C ARG A 153 4.77 -4.38 12.16
N PRO A 154 5.01 -5.60 12.66
CA PRO A 154 5.08 -6.80 11.82
C PRO A 154 3.79 -7.15 11.08
N SER A 155 2.65 -6.64 11.56
CA SER A 155 1.32 -6.83 10.98
C SER A 155 0.93 -5.78 9.92
N ALA A 156 1.85 -4.89 9.54
CA ALA A 156 1.63 -3.92 8.47
C ALA A 156 1.99 -4.52 7.11
N CYS A 157 1.24 -4.16 6.06
CA CYS A 157 1.49 -4.63 4.69
C CYS A 157 2.77 -4.09 4.04
N ASN A 158 3.43 -3.11 4.66
CA ASN A 158 4.73 -2.60 4.21
C ASN A 158 5.88 -3.11 5.10
N ALA A 159 5.61 -4.08 5.99
CA ALA A 159 6.64 -4.73 6.79
C ALA A 159 7.53 -5.58 5.88
N LEU A 160 8.82 -5.65 6.19
CA LEU A 160 9.78 -6.46 5.44
C LEU A 160 9.42 -7.94 5.55
N GLU A 161 9.22 -8.63 4.43
CA GLU A 161 8.96 -10.08 4.40
C GLU A 161 10.17 -10.88 3.92
N THR A 162 11.01 -10.30 3.04
CA THR A 162 12.22 -10.96 2.53
C THR A 162 13.43 -10.03 2.53
N LEU A 163 14.48 -10.43 3.26
CA LEU A 163 15.79 -9.80 3.24
C LEU A 163 16.70 -10.47 2.20
N LEU A 164 17.16 -9.68 1.23
CA LEU A 164 18.16 -10.08 0.25
C LEU A 164 19.52 -9.52 0.67
N VAL A 165 20.56 -10.36 0.67
CA VAL A 165 21.91 -9.94 1.07
C VAL A 165 22.91 -10.31 0.00
N ASP A 166 23.73 -9.35 -0.41
CA ASP A 166 24.79 -9.59 -1.36
C ASP A 166 25.84 -10.58 -0.81
N ALA A 167 26.23 -11.54 -1.66
CA ALA A 167 27.23 -12.55 -1.35
C ALA A 167 28.54 -11.97 -0.80
N ALA A 168 28.97 -10.78 -1.26
CA ALA A 168 30.20 -10.13 -0.84
C ALA A 168 30.20 -9.71 0.64
N VAL A 169 29.03 -9.46 1.23
CA VAL A 169 28.89 -9.00 2.62
C VAL A 169 28.18 -10.00 3.53
N ALA A 170 27.55 -11.04 2.96
CA ALA A 170 26.75 -12.02 3.70
C ALA A 170 27.47 -12.61 4.92
N ALA A 171 28.71 -13.07 4.78
CA ALA A 171 29.47 -13.67 5.87
C ALA A 171 29.78 -12.71 7.03
N LYS A 172 29.85 -11.40 6.75
CA LYS A 172 30.09 -10.36 7.78
C LYS A 172 28.79 -9.87 8.42
N PHE A 173 27.71 -9.81 7.64
CA PHE A 173 26.45 -9.21 8.04
C PHE A 173 25.48 -10.21 8.69
N LEU A 174 25.28 -11.39 8.08
CA LEU A 174 24.23 -12.32 8.49
C LEU A 174 24.37 -12.87 9.92
N PRO A 175 25.56 -13.20 10.44
CA PRO A 175 25.68 -13.66 11.82
C PRO A 175 25.23 -12.61 12.85
N LYS A 176 25.58 -11.33 12.61
CA LYS A 176 25.15 -10.22 13.47
C LYS A 176 23.65 -9.98 13.35
N MET A 177 23.13 -9.98 12.13
CA MET A 177 21.70 -9.82 11.87
C MET A 177 20.88 -10.95 12.52
N ALA A 178 21.38 -12.20 12.48
CA ALA A 178 20.73 -13.33 13.13
C ALA A 178 20.58 -13.12 14.65
N ALA A 179 21.64 -12.65 15.31
CA ALA A 179 21.60 -12.34 16.74
C ALA A 179 20.61 -11.21 17.06
N ALA A 180 20.60 -10.14 16.25
CA ALA A 180 19.70 -9.02 16.44
C ALA A 180 18.21 -9.40 16.20
N LEU A 181 17.92 -10.23 15.19
CA LEU A 181 16.57 -10.76 14.93
C LEU A 181 16.11 -11.70 16.04
N ALA A 182 16.99 -12.56 16.55
CA ALA A 182 16.69 -13.45 17.67
C ALA A 182 16.36 -12.66 18.95
N ALA A 183 17.08 -11.56 19.22
CA ALA A 183 16.79 -10.65 20.33
C ALA A 183 15.41 -9.97 20.21
N LYS A 184 14.86 -9.88 18.99
CA LYS A 184 13.49 -9.42 18.70
C LYS A 184 12.48 -10.56 18.54
N GLN A 185 12.86 -11.80 18.89
CA GLN A 185 12.02 -12.99 18.78
C GLN A 185 11.49 -13.22 17.35
N THR A 186 12.27 -12.82 16.35
CA THR A 186 11.92 -12.99 14.94
C THR A 186 12.39 -14.35 14.44
N GLU A 187 11.45 -15.18 13.96
CA GLU A 187 11.76 -16.43 13.27
C GLU A 187 12.42 -16.11 11.92
N VAL A 188 13.56 -16.74 11.65
CA VAL A 188 14.27 -16.58 10.38
C VAL A 188 14.10 -17.84 9.53
N ARG A 189 13.69 -17.66 8.28
CA ARG A 189 13.65 -18.71 7.25
C ARG A 189 14.70 -18.41 6.20
N ALA A 190 15.71 -19.25 6.08
CA ALA A 190 16.92 -18.94 5.34
C ALA A 190 17.13 -19.92 4.17
N CYS A 191 17.55 -19.39 3.01
CA CYS A 191 17.97 -20.23 1.88
C CYS A 191 19.24 -21.04 2.23
N PRO A 192 19.63 -22.05 1.44
CA PRO A 192 20.81 -22.89 1.73
C PRO A 192 22.12 -22.13 1.94
N ARG A 193 22.31 -21.00 1.26
CA ARG A 193 23.49 -20.14 1.44
C ARG A 193 23.42 -19.28 2.70
N SER A 194 22.22 -18.85 3.09
CA SER A 194 21.99 -18.01 4.27
C SER A 194 22.00 -18.82 5.56
N ILE A 195 21.46 -20.05 5.54
CA ILE A 195 21.22 -20.85 6.75
C ILE A 195 22.53 -21.22 7.47
N SER A 196 23.61 -21.47 6.71
CA SER A 196 24.93 -21.75 7.28
C SER A 196 25.56 -20.54 7.99
N LEU A 197 25.06 -19.33 7.72
CA LEU A 197 25.54 -18.07 8.30
C LEU A 197 24.62 -17.54 9.41
N MET A 198 23.47 -18.19 9.66
CA MET A 198 22.44 -17.73 10.60
C MET A 198 22.06 -18.85 11.57
N PRO A 199 22.80 -19.03 12.68
CA PRO A 199 22.46 -20.01 13.71
C PRO A 199 21.03 -19.84 14.21
N GLY A 200 20.27 -20.94 14.28
CA GLY A 200 18.87 -20.94 14.71
C GLY A 200 17.84 -20.64 13.61
N ALA A 201 18.27 -20.34 12.38
CA ALA A 201 17.36 -20.19 11.25
C ALA A 201 16.77 -21.55 10.81
N LYS A 202 15.53 -21.53 10.33
CA LYS A 202 14.87 -22.66 9.66
C LYS A 202 15.18 -22.61 8.17
N ALA A 203 15.08 -23.74 7.48
CA ALA A 203 15.20 -23.76 6.02
C ALA A 203 13.98 -23.06 5.38
N ALA A 204 14.23 -22.11 4.48
CA ALA A 204 13.20 -21.52 3.65
C ALA A 204 12.82 -22.48 2.51
N THR A 205 11.53 -22.54 2.23
CA THR A 205 10.94 -23.14 1.03
C THR A 205 10.70 -22.08 -0.04
N GLU A 206 10.39 -22.51 -1.25
CA GLU A 206 9.98 -21.60 -2.34
C GLU A 206 8.73 -20.79 -1.99
N GLN A 207 7.77 -21.44 -1.33
CA GLN A 207 6.51 -20.81 -0.93
C GLN A 207 6.72 -19.69 0.10
N ASP A 208 7.75 -19.79 0.94
CA ASP A 208 8.07 -18.75 1.91
C ASP A 208 8.32 -17.41 1.25
N PHE A 209 9.02 -17.37 0.12
CA PHE A 209 9.28 -16.13 -0.62
C PHE A 209 8.03 -15.52 -1.26
N ARG A 210 6.96 -16.29 -1.43
CA ARG A 210 5.65 -15.83 -1.94
C ARG A 210 4.62 -15.57 -0.82
N THR A 211 5.05 -15.60 0.44
CA THR A 211 4.16 -15.51 1.60
C THR A 211 4.33 -14.18 2.32
N GLU A 212 3.24 -13.45 2.52
CA GLU A 212 3.18 -12.32 3.44
C GLU A 212 2.89 -12.86 4.84
N HIS A 213 3.87 -12.83 5.75
CA HIS A 213 3.72 -13.50 7.06
C HIS A 213 2.92 -12.67 8.07
N LEU A 214 2.89 -11.33 7.93
CA LEU A 214 2.21 -10.40 8.84
C LEU A 214 2.58 -10.61 10.33
N GLY A 215 3.82 -11.04 10.57
CA GLY A 215 4.31 -11.44 11.88
C GLY A 215 5.83 -11.34 11.98
N LEU A 216 6.37 -11.72 13.14
CA LEU A 216 7.80 -11.77 13.39
C LEU A 216 8.42 -13.01 12.73
N ILE A 217 8.27 -13.11 11.41
CA ILE A 217 8.87 -14.11 10.52
C ILE A 217 9.54 -13.34 9.38
N LEU A 218 10.79 -13.67 9.07
CA LEU A 218 11.57 -13.02 8.01
C LEU A 218 12.28 -14.07 7.15
N ASN A 219 12.08 -14.00 5.83
CA ASN A 219 12.83 -14.80 4.87
C ASN A 219 14.19 -14.15 4.60
N VAL A 220 15.25 -14.93 4.42
CA VAL A 220 16.60 -14.43 4.14
C VAL A 220 17.26 -15.20 3.00
N LYS A 221 17.65 -14.50 1.94
CA LYS A 221 18.32 -15.07 0.77
C LYS A 221 19.61 -14.33 0.44
N VAL A 222 20.73 -15.06 0.38
CA VAL A 222 21.96 -14.55 -0.23
C VAL A 222 21.84 -14.58 -1.74
N VAL A 223 22.06 -13.43 -2.39
CA VAL A 223 22.04 -13.23 -3.84
C VAL A 223 23.44 -12.87 -4.36
N ALA A 224 23.73 -13.13 -5.63
CA ALA A 224 25.03 -12.90 -6.25
C ALA A 224 25.33 -11.43 -6.52
N GLY A 225 24.31 -10.57 -6.56
CA GLY A 225 24.46 -9.14 -6.84
C GLY A 225 23.13 -8.46 -7.14
N LEU A 226 23.22 -7.19 -7.55
CA LEU A 226 22.06 -6.34 -7.84
C LEU A 226 21.10 -6.97 -8.87
N ALA A 227 21.61 -7.58 -9.94
CA ALA A 227 20.76 -8.16 -10.98
C ALA A 227 19.89 -9.31 -10.47
N GLU A 228 20.45 -10.21 -9.63
CA GLU A 228 19.67 -11.27 -9.00
C GLU A 228 18.70 -10.71 -7.95
N ALA A 229 19.11 -9.66 -7.22
CA ALA A 229 18.22 -8.99 -6.26
C ALA A 229 16.98 -8.41 -6.97
N VAL A 230 17.18 -7.69 -8.07
CA VAL A 230 16.09 -7.14 -8.91
C VAL A 230 15.20 -8.25 -9.45
N ALA A 231 15.79 -9.30 -10.03
CA ALA A 231 15.04 -10.43 -10.56
C ALA A 231 14.18 -11.12 -9.48
N HIS A 232 14.71 -11.23 -8.26
CA HIS A 232 13.96 -11.81 -7.14
C HIS A 232 12.79 -10.90 -6.71
N VAL A 233 13.02 -9.60 -6.57
CA VAL A 233 11.93 -8.68 -6.21
C VAL A 233 10.81 -8.70 -7.25
N GLU A 234 11.14 -8.72 -8.54
CA GLU A 234 10.14 -8.74 -9.62
C GLU A 234 9.40 -10.09 -9.73
N ASP A 235 10.02 -11.21 -9.35
CA ASP A 235 9.36 -12.52 -9.41
C ASP A 235 8.52 -12.85 -8.15
N TYR A 236 8.95 -12.40 -6.97
CA TYR A 236 8.33 -12.77 -5.69
C TYR A 236 7.59 -11.62 -4.99
N GLY A 237 7.92 -10.37 -5.30
CA GLY A 237 7.34 -9.20 -4.67
C GLY A 237 5.88 -8.97 -5.07
N SER A 238 5.17 -8.25 -4.20
CA SER A 238 3.79 -7.82 -4.47
C SER A 238 3.72 -6.42 -5.10
N HIS A 239 4.86 -5.88 -5.54
CA HIS A 239 5.01 -4.53 -6.06
C HIS A 239 4.52 -3.43 -5.09
N HIS A 240 4.67 -3.66 -3.78
CA HIS A 240 4.25 -2.74 -2.73
C HIS A 240 5.37 -1.77 -2.33
N SER A 241 6.35 -2.25 -1.56
CA SER A 241 7.45 -1.44 -1.04
C SER A 241 8.74 -2.23 -1.03
N ASP A 242 9.76 -1.74 -1.74
CA ASP A 242 11.04 -2.44 -1.81
C ASP A 242 12.21 -1.46 -1.68
N ALA A 243 13.29 -1.88 -1.03
CA ALA A 243 14.40 -0.99 -0.69
C ALA A 243 15.76 -1.58 -1.05
N ILE A 244 16.70 -0.73 -1.41
CA ILE A 244 18.14 -1.03 -1.46
C ILE A 244 18.88 -0.25 -0.38
N ILE A 245 19.86 -0.89 0.24
CA ILE A 245 20.79 -0.28 1.19
C ILE A 245 22.19 -0.32 0.57
N THR A 246 22.74 0.84 0.25
CA THR A 246 24.07 0.97 -0.37
C THR A 246 24.66 2.37 -0.28
N ALA A 247 25.99 2.48 -0.25
CA ALA A 247 26.72 3.71 -0.54
C ALA A 247 27.03 3.91 -2.04
N ASP A 248 26.80 2.89 -2.87
CA ASP A 248 26.99 2.95 -4.32
C ASP A 248 25.80 3.62 -5.00
N GLU A 249 25.97 4.88 -5.38
CA GLU A 249 24.91 5.66 -6.04
C GLU A 249 24.47 5.04 -7.38
N SER A 250 25.38 4.43 -8.13
CA SER A 250 25.04 3.80 -9.41
C SER A 250 24.12 2.60 -9.18
N ALA A 251 24.44 1.75 -8.21
CA ALA A 251 23.61 0.62 -7.83
C ALA A 251 22.24 1.08 -7.31
N ALA A 252 22.20 2.13 -6.48
CA ALA A 252 20.96 2.68 -5.95
C ALA A 252 20.03 3.19 -7.07
N ARG A 253 20.56 4.00 -7.99
CA ARG A 253 19.80 4.53 -9.13
C ARG A 253 19.30 3.41 -10.05
N ALA A 254 20.14 2.40 -10.28
CA ALA A 254 19.76 1.25 -11.08
C ALA A 254 18.63 0.44 -10.42
N PHE A 255 18.65 0.24 -9.09
CA PHE A 255 17.56 -0.42 -8.37
C PHE A 255 16.26 0.39 -8.43
N LEU A 256 16.32 1.69 -8.11
CA LEU A 256 15.16 2.60 -8.17
C LEU A 256 14.51 2.64 -9.55
N ALA A 257 15.30 2.49 -10.62
CA ALA A 257 14.80 2.52 -12.00
C ALA A 257 14.23 1.18 -12.49
N GLN A 258 14.70 0.05 -11.94
CA GLN A 258 14.33 -1.29 -12.41
C GLN A 258 13.21 -1.93 -11.61
N ILE A 259 13.07 -1.59 -10.33
CA ILE A 259 11.99 -2.12 -9.49
C ILE A 259 10.69 -1.40 -9.83
N ASP A 260 9.67 -2.18 -10.19
CA ASP A 260 8.33 -1.67 -10.48
C ASP A 260 7.39 -1.88 -9.29
N SER A 261 7.76 -1.33 -8.14
CA SER A 261 6.90 -1.30 -6.95
C SER A 261 6.23 0.06 -6.80
N ALA A 262 5.15 0.11 -6.02
CA ALA A 262 4.48 1.37 -5.73
C ALA A 262 5.38 2.37 -5.01
N CYS A 263 6.27 1.87 -4.14
CA CYS A 263 7.29 2.67 -3.47
C CYS A 263 8.65 1.96 -3.53
N VAL A 264 9.69 2.64 -4.01
CA VAL A 264 11.06 2.12 -4.04
C VAL A 264 11.99 3.04 -3.26
N TYR A 265 12.80 2.45 -2.38
CA TYR A 265 13.60 3.19 -1.41
C TYR A 265 15.09 2.97 -1.60
N TRP A 266 15.88 4.00 -1.31
CA TRP A 266 17.32 3.92 -1.14
C TRP A 266 17.67 4.37 0.28
N ASN A 267 18.32 3.49 1.05
CA ASN A 267 18.75 3.75 2.43
C ASN A 267 17.63 4.20 3.37
N ALA A 268 16.41 3.67 3.17
CA ALA A 268 15.26 3.95 4.02
C ALA A 268 14.41 2.68 4.24
N SER A 269 13.69 2.66 5.35
CA SER A 269 12.79 1.57 5.71
C SER A 269 11.53 1.56 4.83
N THR A 270 11.05 0.36 4.45
CA THR A 270 9.77 0.19 3.77
C THR A 270 8.58 0.65 4.61
N ARG A 271 8.75 0.78 5.93
CA ARG A 271 7.73 1.28 6.85
C ARG A 271 7.28 2.71 6.58
N PHE A 272 8.07 3.48 5.83
CA PHE A 272 7.70 4.81 5.39
C PHE A 272 6.63 4.83 4.29
N THR A 273 6.21 3.68 3.74
CA THR A 273 5.05 3.63 2.83
C THR A 273 3.76 3.84 3.62
N ASP A 274 3.44 5.10 3.89
CA ASP A 274 2.30 5.55 4.67
C ASP A 274 1.98 6.99 4.28
N GLY A 275 0.70 7.32 4.11
CA GLY A 275 0.27 8.66 3.69
C GLY A 275 0.67 9.77 4.66
N GLY A 276 0.71 9.50 5.97
CA GLY A 276 1.18 10.45 6.97
C GLY A 276 2.68 10.74 6.80
N GLU A 277 3.49 9.70 6.69
CA GLU A 277 4.94 9.81 6.46
C GLU A 277 5.27 10.48 5.11
N PHE A 278 4.42 10.31 4.09
CA PHE A 278 4.55 10.98 2.79
C PHE A 278 4.06 12.43 2.78
N GLY A 279 3.57 12.94 3.92
CA GLY A 279 3.08 14.31 4.06
C GLY A 279 1.71 14.55 3.44
N PHE A 280 0.92 13.49 3.22
CA PHE A 280 -0.46 13.59 2.73
C PHE A 280 -1.45 13.87 3.88
N GLY A 281 -0.97 13.74 5.13
CA GLY A 281 -1.74 13.90 6.35
C GLY A 281 -2.52 12.64 6.73
N ALA A 282 -3.27 12.08 5.79
CA ALA A 282 -3.95 10.80 5.94
C ALA A 282 -4.06 10.06 4.59
N GLU A 283 -4.35 8.77 4.65
CA GLU A 283 -4.59 7.92 3.48
C GLU A 283 -5.87 7.08 3.61
N VAL A 284 -6.53 6.85 2.48
CA VAL A 284 -7.66 5.90 2.40
C VAL A 284 -7.19 4.46 2.25
N GLY A 285 -5.93 4.27 1.88
CA GLY A 285 -5.27 2.98 1.67
C GLY A 285 -3.99 3.15 0.86
N ILE A 286 -3.35 2.03 0.55
CA ILE A 286 -2.19 1.96 -0.34
C ILE A 286 -2.62 1.15 -1.56
N SER A 287 -2.27 1.61 -2.76
CA SER A 287 -2.53 0.87 -3.99
C SER A 287 -1.25 0.34 -4.62
N THR A 288 -1.29 -0.93 -5.04
CA THR A 288 -0.25 -1.54 -5.88
C THR A 288 -0.66 -1.57 -7.36
N ASP A 289 -1.89 -1.16 -7.68
CA ASP A 289 -2.39 -1.12 -9.05
C ASP A 289 -1.61 -0.10 -9.89
N ARG A 290 -1.51 -0.34 -11.20
CA ARG A 290 -0.80 0.56 -12.12
C ARG A 290 -1.66 1.73 -12.60
N LEU A 291 -2.98 1.65 -12.46
CA LEU A 291 -3.92 2.61 -13.01
C LEU A 291 -4.43 3.56 -11.92
N HIS A 292 -4.65 4.81 -12.31
CA HIS A 292 -5.23 5.89 -11.50
C HIS A 292 -4.37 6.36 -10.30
N ALA A 293 -4.18 5.52 -9.29
CA ALA A 293 -3.41 5.83 -8.08
C ALA A 293 -2.51 4.65 -7.73
N ARG A 294 -1.25 4.93 -7.38
CA ARG A 294 -0.24 3.93 -6.99
C ARG A 294 0.56 4.47 -5.80
N GLY A 295 0.72 3.67 -4.76
CA GLY A 295 1.24 4.08 -3.46
C GLY A 295 0.14 4.56 -2.49
N PRO A 296 0.51 5.27 -1.40
CA PRO A 296 -0.46 5.87 -0.47
C PRO A 296 -1.48 6.75 -1.19
N MET A 297 -2.76 6.59 -0.86
CA MET A 297 -3.87 7.28 -1.52
C MET A 297 -4.41 8.39 -0.62
N GLY A 298 -4.05 9.64 -0.91
CA GLY A 298 -4.55 10.81 -0.21
C GLY A 298 -5.77 11.44 -0.89
N ILE A 299 -6.02 12.71 -0.58
CA ILE A 299 -7.14 13.50 -1.14
C ILE A 299 -7.06 13.58 -2.68
N ARG A 300 -5.85 13.72 -3.24
CA ARG A 300 -5.65 13.88 -4.69
C ARG A 300 -6.00 12.59 -5.44
N GLU A 301 -5.74 11.45 -4.84
CA GLU A 301 -5.99 10.13 -5.42
C GLU A 301 -7.48 9.78 -5.38
N LEU A 302 -8.29 10.51 -4.61
CA LEU A 302 -9.76 10.43 -4.62
C LEU A 302 -10.42 11.40 -5.63
N THR A 303 -9.67 11.86 -6.64
CA THR A 303 -10.17 12.79 -7.65
C THR A 303 -9.75 12.37 -9.05
N THR A 304 -10.53 12.77 -10.05
CA THR A 304 -10.22 12.60 -11.47
C THR A 304 -10.12 13.97 -12.17
N TRP A 305 -10.07 13.96 -13.50
CA TRP A 305 -9.90 15.15 -14.33
C TRP A 305 -11.03 15.27 -15.34
N LYS A 306 -11.51 16.50 -15.56
CA LYS A 306 -12.29 16.87 -16.74
C LYS A 306 -11.58 17.95 -17.53
N PHE A 307 -11.98 18.12 -18.79
CA PHE A 307 -11.51 19.22 -19.63
C PHE A 307 -12.64 20.24 -19.80
N GLU A 308 -12.32 21.51 -19.54
CA GLU A 308 -13.17 22.66 -19.85
C GLU A 308 -12.58 23.37 -21.07
N ILE A 309 -13.37 23.51 -22.13
CA ILE A 309 -12.93 24.10 -23.40
C ILE A 309 -13.68 25.41 -23.59
N VAL A 310 -12.93 26.51 -23.67
CA VAL A 310 -13.46 27.85 -23.92
C VAL A 310 -13.10 28.27 -25.34
N GLY A 311 -14.12 28.49 -26.15
CA GLY A 311 -14.01 28.95 -27.52
C GLY A 311 -14.77 30.25 -27.76
N GLN A 312 -14.58 30.80 -28.95
CA GLN A 312 -15.23 32.00 -29.50
C GLN A 312 -15.85 31.71 -30.87
N GLY A 313 -16.26 30.45 -31.11
CA GLY A 313 -16.85 30.01 -32.38
C GLY A 313 -15.91 29.22 -33.30
N GLN A 314 -14.79 28.69 -32.78
CA GLN A 314 -13.92 27.80 -33.55
C GLN A 314 -14.68 26.55 -34.02
N VAL A 315 -14.62 26.28 -35.32
CA VAL A 315 -15.12 25.04 -35.94
C VAL A 315 -13.96 24.13 -36.34
N ARG A 316 -14.24 22.83 -36.51
CA ARG A 316 -13.29 21.84 -37.03
C ARG A 316 -13.57 21.62 -38.52
N GLY A 317 -12.63 22.03 -39.36
CA GLY A 317 -12.58 21.70 -40.79
C GLY A 317 -11.46 20.70 -41.07
#